data_AF-A0A8S3TF42-F1
#
_entry.id   AF-A0A8S3TF42-F1
#
_cell.length_a   1.000
_cell.length_b   1.000
_cell.length_c   1.000
_cell.angle_alpha   90.00
_cell.angle_beta   90.00
_cell.angle_gamma   90.00
#
_symmetry.space_group_name_H-M   'P 1'
#
loop_
_entity.id
_entity.type
_entity.pdbx_description
1 polymer ?
#
loop_
_entity_poly.entity_id
_entity_poly.type
_entity_poly.pdbx_seq_one_letter_code
_entity_poly.pdbx_strand_id
1 'polypeptide(L)'
;MQSSEVKQWKDIICTILGMDRKAEEFHNKYKIVLKIAKSKDSVWRKFLEFCSAFEMNEIRNTPRGSLKVTQLRDFSMLSSDNQIHILEETLQFRSKTIGKTKVRQIECKIKQLTAEREKLATTSSTLKSKLTEEQKKTEDFETLLNQERKKCSALEIKLQQLRRSENELKVVLDKQIDKNEKSSNLLQVEKTKYQTLEEMYNKLEFEVGTSVEAFWYPDKCWYTAKILMKTGKGYEVKYDVDKFVKDLPLKFQYPSKNRALQTVVQTGVRPAGLSIDSANNHLYWSDTDKQTVSRCNLDGTHVTVLTTLATPFCDTT
;
A
#
# COMPACT_ATOMS: atom_id res chain seq x y z
N MET A 1 -50.95 64.37 -9.97
CA MET A 1 -49.51 64.00 -9.99
C MET A 1 -49.19 62.88 -9.00
N GLN A 2 -49.87 61.72 -8.98
CA GLN A 2 -49.79 60.86 -7.77
C GLN A 2 -49.72 59.34 -7.93
N SER A 3 -49.56 58.77 -9.13
CA SER A 3 -49.44 57.29 -9.27
C SER A 3 -48.05 56.83 -9.76
N SER A 4 -47.51 57.46 -10.81
CA SER A 4 -46.22 57.07 -11.40
C SER A 4 -45.02 57.40 -10.52
N GLU A 5 -44.93 58.63 -10.01
CA GLU A 5 -43.83 59.07 -9.14
C GLU A 5 -43.81 58.28 -7.82
N VAL A 6 -44.97 58.00 -7.24
CA VAL A 6 -45.09 57.22 -6.00
C VAL A 6 -44.63 55.76 -6.20
N LYS A 7 -44.87 55.20 -7.38
CA LYS A 7 -44.40 53.86 -7.74
C LYS A 7 -42.88 53.83 -7.93
N GLN A 8 -42.32 54.85 -8.58
CA GLN A 8 -40.86 55.01 -8.75
C GLN A 8 -40.13 55.15 -7.40
N TRP A 9 -40.66 55.94 -6.47
CA TRP A 9 -40.07 56.07 -5.14
C TRP A 9 -40.09 54.77 -4.32
N LYS A 10 -41.12 53.92 -4.46
CA LYS A 10 -41.15 52.60 -3.80
C LYS A 10 -40.00 51.73 -4.28
N ASP A 11 -39.79 51.69 -5.58
CA ASP A 11 -38.80 50.82 -6.20
C ASP A 11 -37.38 51.28 -5.84
N ILE A 12 -37.13 52.60 -5.80
CA ILE A 12 -35.85 53.18 -5.34
C ILE A 12 -35.57 52.83 -3.87
N ILE A 13 -36.56 52.96 -2.99
CA ILE A 13 -36.39 52.65 -1.55
C ILE A 13 -36.19 51.14 -1.34
N CYS A 14 -36.83 50.27 -2.13
CA CYS A 14 -36.57 48.83 -2.12
C CYS A 14 -35.11 48.54 -2.46
N THR A 15 -34.58 49.16 -3.51
CA THR A 15 -33.20 48.96 -3.96
C THR A 15 -32.19 49.47 -2.93
N ILE A 16 -32.42 50.65 -2.34
CA ILE A 16 -31.51 51.23 -1.33
C ILE A 16 -31.50 50.40 -0.04
N LEU A 17 -32.66 49.92 0.42
CA LEU A 17 -32.76 49.14 1.66
C LEU A 17 -32.48 47.64 1.47
N GLY A 18 -32.33 47.16 0.24
CA GLY A 18 -32.17 45.74 -0.07
C GLY A 18 -33.37 44.88 0.34
N MET A 19 -34.59 45.44 0.35
CA MET A 19 -35.81 44.78 0.83
C MET A 19 -36.80 44.48 -0.31
N ASP A 20 -37.47 43.33 -0.24
CA ASP A 20 -38.57 43.00 -1.16
C ASP A 20 -39.79 43.90 -0.89
N ARG A 21 -40.33 44.47 -1.97
CA ARG A 21 -41.54 45.29 -2.00
C ARG A 21 -42.76 44.60 -1.37
N LYS A 22 -42.79 43.27 -1.37
CA LYS A 22 -43.89 42.46 -0.80
C LYS A 22 -43.70 42.13 0.69
N ALA A 23 -42.53 42.41 1.27
CA ALA A 23 -42.30 42.15 2.69
C ALA A 23 -43.23 43.03 3.56
N GLU A 24 -43.90 42.42 4.54
CA GLU A 24 -44.87 43.12 5.40
C GLU A 24 -44.21 44.28 6.18
N GLU A 25 -42.96 44.08 6.61
CA GLU A 25 -42.14 45.10 7.24
C GLU A 25 -41.84 46.30 6.34
N PHE A 26 -41.71 46.08 5.03
CA PHE A 26 -41.40 47.13 4.06
C PHE A 26 -42.52 48.17 4.03
N HIS A 27 -43.79 47.75 4.12
CA HIS A 27 -44.92 48.66 4.03
C HIS A 27 -44.98 49.67 5.20
N ASN A 28 -44.67 49.22 6.42
CA ASN A 28 -44.61 50.08 7.60
C ASN A 28 -43.41 51.03 7.55
N LYS A 29 -42.24 50.53 7.12
CA LYS A 29 -41.00 51.31 6.98
C LYS A 29 -41.13 52.36 5.85
N TYR A 30 -41.71 51.97 4.72
CA TYR A 30 -42.00 52.85 3.58
C TYR A 30 -42.99 53.98 3.94
N LYS A 31 -44.00 53.72 4.79
CA LYS A 31 -44.91 54.76 5.29
C LYS A 31 -44.19 55.82 6.13
N ILE A 32 -43.22 55.42 6.95
CA ILE A 32 -42.40 56.33 7.75
C ILE A 32 -41.53 57.19 6.83
N VAL A 33 -40.87 56.58 5.86
CA VAL A 33 -40.06 57.27 4.83
C VAL A 33 -40.90 58.27 4.03
N LEU A 34 -42.09 57.88 3.57
CA LEU A 34 -43.01 58.77 2.87
C LEU A 34 -43.46 59.97 3.71
N LYS A 35 -43.69 59.75 5.01
CA LYS A 35 -44.12 60.82 5.93
C LYS A 35 -43.00 61.83 6.16
N ILE A 36 -41.75 61.36 6.18
CA ILE A 36 -40.55 62.18 6.24
C ILE A 36 -40.39 62.96 4.91
N ALA A 37 -40.42 62.26 3.77
CA ALA A 37 -40.25 62.83 2.42
C ALA A 37 -41.29 63.90 2.03
N LYS A 38 -42.50 63.85 2.58
CA LYS A 38 -43.55 64.88 2.37
C LYS A 38 -43.31 66.19 3.13
N SER A 39 -42.30 66.27 3.99
CA SER A 39 -41.88 67.52 4.64
C SER A 39 -40.80 68.24 3.82
N LYS A 40 -40.66 69.57 3.98
CA LYS A 40 -39.88 70.50 3.11
C LYS A 40 -38.47 70.02 2.71
N ASP A 41 -37.95 70.55 1.60
CA ASP A 41 -36.71 70.20 0.86
C ASP A 41 -35.39 69.89 1.63
N SER A 42 -35.28 70.21 2.92
CA SER A 42 -34.13 69.89 3.79
C SER A 42 -34.08 68.40 4.22
N VAL A 43 -35.03 67.59 3.73
CA VAL A 43 -35.37 66.25 4.21
C VAL A 43 -34.58 65.12 3.55
N TRP A 44 -34.06 65.33 2.33
CA TRP A 44 -33.27 64.30 1.63
C TRP A 44 -32.03 63.85 2.40
N ARG A 45 -31.41 64.77 3.15
CA ARG A 45 -30.32 64.46 4.10
C ARG A 45 -30.76 63.54 5.22
N LYS A 46 -31.94 63.79 5.80
CA LYS A 46 -32.52 63.00 6.89
C LYS A 46 -32.94 61.61 6.43
N PHE A 47 -33.35 61.48 5.17
CA PHE A 47 -33.63 60.18 4.54
C PHE A 47 -32.35 59.35 4.37
N LEU A 48 -31.25 59.98 3.95
CA LEU A 48 -29.97 59.30 3.77
C LEU A 48 -29.33 58.92 5.12
N GLU A 49 -29.45 59.77 6.14
CA GLU A 49 -29.06 59.44 7.53
C GLU A 49 -29.85 58.23 8.08
N PHE A 50 -31.15 58.15 7.77
CA PHE A 50 -31.98 56.99 8.14
C PHE A 50 -31.51 55.69 7.47
N CYS A 51 -31.15 55.74 6.18
CA CYS A 51 -30.62 54.57 5.46
C CYS A 51 -29.25 54.12 6.00
N SER A 52 -28.38 55.05 6.39
CA SER A 52 -27.07 54.71 6.99
C SER A 52 -27.19 54.15 8.41
N ALA A 53 -28.10 54.67 9.25
CA ALA A 53 -28.38 54.09 10.58
C ALA A 53 -29.07 52.71 10.49
N PHE A 54 -29.75 52.44 9.36
CA PHE A 54 -30.42 51.18 9.08
C PHE A 54 -29.43 50.04 8.75
N GLU A 55 -28.35 50.29 8.02
CA GLU A 55 -27.30 49.27 7.76
C GLU A 55 -26.65 48.73 9.05
N MET A 56 -26.67 49.49 10.15
CA MET A 56 -26.14 49.11 11.46
C MET A 56 -27.17 48.43 12.41
N ASN A 57 -28.39 48.14 11.93
CA ASN A 57 -29.44 47.40 12.68
C ASN A 57 -29.92 48.03 14.02
N GLU A 58 -29.79 49.34 14.24
CA GLU A 58 -30.07 49.96 15.55
C GLU A 58 -31.52 50.40 15.82
N ILE A 59 -32.45 50.33 14.85
CA ILE A 59 -33.78 50.94 15.03
C ILE A 59 -34.87 49.88 15.26
N ARG A 60 -35.27 49.69 16.52
CA ARG A 60 -36.44 48.87 16.90
C ARG A 60 -37.77 49.63 17.04
N ASN A 61 -37.78 50.97 17.10
CA ASN A 61 -39.02 51.77 17.25
C ASN A 61 -38.97 53.14 16.54
N THR A 62 -40.14 53.64 16.12
CA THR A 62 -40.31 54.94 15.45
C THR A 62 -39.69 56.09 16.25
N PRO A 63 -38.80 56.94 15.66
CA PRO A 63 -38.24 58.06 16.40
C PRO A 63 -39.30 59.15 16.58
N ARG A 64 -39.63 59.47 17.84
CA ARG A 64 -40.30 60.72 18.21
C ARG A 64 -39.24 61.76 18.57
N GLY A 65 -39.22 62.87 17.83
CA GLY A 65 -38.38 64.03 18.14
C GLY A 65 -37.46 64.46 17.00
N SER A 66 -37.22 65.77 16.91
CA SER A 66 -36.38 66.41 15.90
C SER A 66 -34.89 66.14 16.14
N LEU A 67 -34.22 65.54 15.15
CA LEU A 67 -32.77 65.25 15.16
C LEU A 67 -31.93 66.52 14.91
N LYS A 68 -30.80 66.63 15.64
CA LYS A 68 -29.87 67.78 15.66
C LYS A 68 -28.72 67.65 14.65
N VAL A 69 -28.16 68.79 14.28
CA VAL A 69 -27.18 69.06 13.20
C VAL A 69 -25.82 68.33 13.32
N THR A 70 -25.55 67.59 14.40
CA THR A 70 -24.27 66.89 14.62
C THR A 70 -24.18 65.49 14.01
N GLN A 71 -25.26 64.96 13.43
CA GLN A 71 -25.28 63.61 12.81
C GLN A 71 -24.94 63.61 11.31
N LEU A 72 -24.43 64.75 10.80
CA LEU A 72 -24.43 65.14 9.39
C LEU A 72 -23.17 64.85 8.57
N ARG A 73 -22.34 63.85 8.92
CA ARG A 73 -21.10 63.59 8.17
C ARG A 73 -20.77 62.10 8.11
N ASP A 74 -21.23 61.42 7.06
CA ASP A 74 -20.33 60.88 6.02
C ASP A 74 -21.06 59.85 5.15
N PHE A 75 -21.12 60.12 3.85
CA PHE A 75 -21.61 59.17 2.84
C PHE A 75 -20.66 57.98 2.63
N SER A 76 -19.53 57.94 3.34
CA SER A 76 -18.48 56.92 3.21
C SER A 76 -18.91 55.52 3.59
N MET A 77 -20.02 55.37 4.33
CA MET A 77 -20.54 54.07 4.78
C MET A 77 -21.27 53.30 3.67
N LEU A 78 -21.78 53.99 2.65
CA LEU A 78 -22.49 53.36 1.54
C LEU A 78 -21.51 52.78 0.50
N SER A 79 -21.91 51.74 -0.22
CA SER A 79 -21.13 51.23 -1.36
C SER A 79 -20.91 52.32 -2.42
N SER A 80 -19.79 52.25 -3.14
CA SER A 80 -19.48 53.21 -4.22
C SER A 80 -20.62 53.31 -5.24
N ASP A 81 -21.32 52.20 -5.52
CA ASP A 81 -22.48 52.16 -6.42
C ASP A 81 -23.69 52.92 -5.90
N ASN A 82 -24.01 52.76 -4.61
CA ASN A 82 -25.09 53.50 -3.97
C ASN A 82 -24.74 54.99 -3.88
N GLN A 83 -23.47 55.32 -3.58
CA GLN A 83 -22.99 56.71 -3.57
C GLN A 83 -23.10 57.36 -4.96
N ILE A 84 -22.66 56.67 -6.03
CA ILE A 84 -22.75 57.16 -7.41
C ILE A 84 -24.22 57.40 -7.80
N HIS A 85 -25.08 56.42 -7.55
CA HIS A 85 -26.50 56.50 -7.92
C HIS A 85 -27.22 57.67 -7.24
N ILE A 86 -26.99 57.88 -5.95
CA ILE A 86 -27.58 58.99 -5.19
C ILE A 86 -27.08 60.35 -5.73
N LEU A 87 -25.80 60.45 -6.10
CA LEU A 87 -25.22 61.66 -6.65
C LEU A 87 -25.73 61.97 -8.06
N GLU A 88 -25.91 60.96 -8.91
CA GLU A 88 -26.50 61.06 -10.25
C GLU A 88 -27.96 61.54 -10.20
N GLU A 89 -28.79 60.95 -9.32
CA GLU A 89 -30.17 61.40 -9.13
C GLU A 89 -30.23 62.83 -8.56
N THR A 90 -29.31 63.18 -7.65
CA THR A 90 -29.22 64.55 -7.12
C THR A 90 -28.93 65.56 -8.24
N LEU A 91 -28.09 65.22 -9.22
CA LEU A 91 -27.87 66.03 -10.41
C LEU A 91 -29.12 66.08 -11.31
N GLN A 92 -29.78 64.94 -11.53
CA GLN A 92 -30.95 64.85 -12.40
C GLN A 92 -32.14 65.69 -11.88
N PHE A 93 -32.45 65.62 -10.59
CA PHE A 93 -33.66 66.24 -10.02
C PHE A 93 -33.44 67.63 -9.42
N ARG A 94 -32.20 67.99 -9.04
CA ARG A 94 -31.93 69.23 -8.31
C ARG A 94 -30.84 70.12 -8.94
N SER A 95 -30.34 69.81 -10.13
CA SER A 95 -29.34 70.62 -10.84
C SER A 95 -29.69 72.11 -10.97
N LYS A 96 -30.97 72.44 -11.19
CA LYS A 96 -31.45 73.82 -11.33
C LYS A 96 -31.42 74.62 -10.02
N THR A 97 -31.41 73.93 -8.86
CA THR A 97 -31.53 74.55 -7.53
C THR A 97 -30.19 74.60 -6.77
N ILE A 98 -29.25 73.71 -7.09
CA ILE A 98 -28.03 73.49 -6.29
C ILE A 98 -26.83 74.40 -6.70
N GLY A 99 -26.90 75.08 -7.85
CA GLY A 99 -25.88 76.04 -8.30
C GLY A 99 -24.65 75.39 -8.96
N LYS A 100 -24.07 76.06 -9.97
CA LYS A 100 -23.05 75.48 -10.90
C LYS A 100 -21.80 74.93 -10.21
N THR A 101 -21.32 75.55 -9.14
CA THR A 101 -20.10 75.11 -8.43
C THR A 101 -20.29 73.77 -7.73
N LYS A 102 -21.44 73.55 -7.09
CA LYS A 102 -21.77 72.29 -6.41
C LYS A 102 -22.06 71.17 -7.41
N VAL A 103 -22.67 71.49 -8.55
CA VAL A 103 -22.83 70.54 -9.67
C VAL A 103 -21.47 69.99 -10.11
N ARG A 104 -20.49 70.87 -10.36
CA ARG A 104 -19.11 70.45 -10.74
C ARG A 104 -18.42 69.60 -9.67
N GLN A 105 -18.64 69.91 -8.39
CA GLN A 105 -18.09 69.10 -7.29
C GLN A 105 -18.69 67.69 -7.25
N ILE A 106 -20.00 67.57 -7.46
CA ILE A 106 -20.69 66.27 -7.51
C ILE A 106 -20.22 65.45 -8.72
N GLU A 107 -20.16 66.06 -9.91
CA GLU A 107 -19.65 65.40 -11.12
C GLU A 107 -18.20 64.91 -10.95
N CYS A 108 -17.34 65.71 -10.31
CA CYS A 108 -15.98 65.31 -10.00
C CYS A 108 -15.93 64.11 -9.05
N LYS A 109 -16.79 64.10 -8.02
CA LYS A 109 -16.84 63.00 -7.05
C LYS A 109 -17.37 61.71 -7.65
N ILE A 110 -18.38 61.78 -8.53
CA ILE A 110 -18.86 60.63 -9.31
C ILE A 110 -17.71 60.03 -10.12
N LYS A 111 -16.96 60.85 -10.88
CA LYS A 111 -15.81 60.38 -11.68
C LYS A 111 -14.72 59.69 -10.86
N GLN A 112 -14.45 60.19 -9.66
CA GLN A 112 -13.48 59.56 -8.75
C GLN A 112 -13.98 58.19 -8.28
N LEU A 113 -15.23 58.11 -7.84
CA LEU A 113 -15.84 56.87 -7.34
C LEU A 113 -15.98 55.81 -8.45
N THR A 114 -16.30 56.22 -9.68
CA THR A 114 -16.36 55.28 -10.83
C THR A 114 -14.98 54.72 -11.15
N ALA A 115 -13.94 55.55 -11.17
CA ALA A 115 -12.56 55.10 -11.40
C ALA A 115 -12.05 54.15 -10.30
N GLU A 116 -12.40 54.40 -9.03
CA GLU A 116 -12.09 53.50 -7.92
C GLU A 116 -12.83 52.16 -8.06
N ARG A 117 -14.11 52.18 -8.44
CA ARG A 117 -14.90 50.97 -8.71
C ARG A 117 -14.27 50.10 -9.80
N GLU A 118 -13.85 50.70 -10.91
CA GLU A 118 -13.22 49.97 -12.01
C GLU A 118 -11.89 49.31 -11.58
N LYS A 119 -11.07 50.02 -10.81
CA LYS A 119 -9.83 49.45 -10.22
C LYS A 119 -10.13 48.29 -9.26
N LEU A 120 -11.15 48.42 -8.42
CA LEU A 120 -11.57 47.33 -7.52
C LEU A 120 -12.13 46.14 -8.29
N ALA A 121 -12.89 46.36 -9.36
CA ALA A 121 -13.45 45.31 -10.21
C ALA A 121 -12.34 44.52 -10.92
N THR A 122 -11.36 45.20 -11.50
CA THR A 122 -10.19 44.55 -12.12
C THR A 122 -9.41 43.72 -11.10
N THR A 123 -9.12 44.29 -9.93
CA THR A 123 -8.41 43.58 -8.85
C THR A 123 -9.19 42.36 -8.35
N SER A 124 -10.51 42.49 -8.16
CA SER A 124 -11.38 41.38 -7.76
C SER A 124 -11.38 40.27 -8.82
N SER A 125 -11.42 40.61 -10.11
CA SER A 125 -11.36 39.64 -11.20
C SER A 125 -10.03 38.87 -11.21
N THR A 126 -8.90 39.57 -11.03
CA THR A 126 -7.58 38.95 -10.93
C THR A 126 -7.50 38.03 -9.72
N LEU A 127 -7.97 38.47 -8.55
CA LEU A 127 -7.96 37.63 -7.34
C LEU A 127 -8.84 36.39 -7.50
N LYS A 128 -10.01 36.50 -8.12
CA LYS A 128 -10.86 35.33 -8.42
C LYS A 128 -10.14 34.33 -9.32
N SER A 129 -9.45 34.80 -10.37
CA SER A 129 -8.70 33.90 -11.25
C SER A 129 -7.54 33.18 -10.54
N LYS A 130 -6.82 33.88 -9.67
CA LYS A 130 -5.77 33.28 -8.83
C LYS A 130 -6.34 32.27 -7.84
N LEU A 131 -7.47 32.58 -7.22
CA LEU A 131 -8.15 31.68 -6.30
C LEU A 131 -8.57 30.38 -7.00
N THR A 132 -9.14 30.48 -8.21
CA THR A 132 -9.50 29.29 -8.99
C THR A 132 -8.29 28.45 -9.39
N GLU A 133 -7.15 29.08 -9.67
CA GLU A 133 -5.91 28.37 -9.98
C GLU A 133 -5.37 27.61 -8.76
N GLU A 134 -5.37 28.24 -7.59
CA GLU A 134 -4.94 27.61 -6.33
C GLU A 134 -5.89 26.49 -5.87
N GLN A 135 -7.20 26.65 -6.09
CA GLN A 135 -8.18 25.58 -5.85
C GLN A 135 -7.88 24.36 -6.71
N LYS A 136 -7.62 24.56 -8.01
CA LYS A 136 -7.26 23.46 -8.92
C LYS A 136 -5.97 22.76 -8.50
N LYS A 137 -4.93 23.51 -8.10
CA LYS A 137 -3.69 22.92 -7.56
C LYS A 137 -3.97 22.06 -6.33
N THR A 138 -4.85 22.52 -5.45
CA THR A 138 -5.23 21.79 -4.23
C THR A 138 -5.92 20.47 -4.59
N GLU A 139 -6.86 20.48 -5.53
CA GLU A 139 -7.51 19.26 -6.04
C GLU A 139 -6.49 18.29 -6.66
N ASP A 140 -5.57 18.79 -7.48
CA ASP A 140 -4.50 17.97 -8.07
C ASP A 140 -3.62 17.33 -6.97
N PHE A 141 -3.27 18.06 -5.92
CA PHE A 141 -2.54 17.51 -4.77
C PHE A 141 -3.33 16.44 -4.01
N GLU A 142 -4.64 16.63 -3.79
CA GLU A 142 -5.48 15.62 -3.14
C GLU A 142 -5.58 14.33 -3.96
N THR A 143 -5.65 14.44 -5.29
CA THR A 143 -5.66 13.25 -6.16
C THR A 143 -4.34 12.48 -6.07
N LEU A 144 -3.19 13.17 -6.08
CA LEU A 144 -1.87 12.57 -5.88
C LEU A 144 -1.74 11.91 -4.50
N LEU A 145 -2.20 12.58 -3.44
CA LEU A 145 -2.19 12.03 -2.09
C LEU A 145 -3.01 10.74 -1.99
N ASN A 146 -4.19 10.70 -2.63
CA ASN A 146 -5.02 9.52 -2.67
C ASN A 146 -4.39 8.37 -3.47
N GLN A 147 -3.67 8.68 -4.56
CA GLN A 147 -2.90 7.68 -5.30
C GLN A 147 -1.79 7.07 -4.43
N GLU A 148 -1.02 7.90 -3.72
CA GLU A 148 0.04 7.41 -2.83
C GLU A 148 -0.51 6.60 -1.65
N ARG A 149 -1.64 7.01 -1.05
CA ARG A 149 -2.32 6.21 0.00
C ARG A 149 -2.71 4.82 -0.49
N LYS A 150 -3.20 4.69 -1.73
CA LYS A 150 -3.51 3.39 -2.34
C LYS A 150 -2.25 2.53 -2.51
N LYS A 151 -1.13 3.13 -2.95
CA LYS A 151 0.16 2.42 -3.06
C LYS A 151 0.65 1.94 -1.70
N CYS A 152 0.60 2.78 -0.67
CA CYS A 152 0.98 2.41 0.70
C CYS A 152 0.12 1.26 1.23
N SER A 153 -1.21 1.32 1.05
CA SER A 153 -2.10 0.23 1.47
C SER A 153 -1.79 -1.10 0.76
N ALA A 154 -1.48 -1.06 -0.55
CA ALA A 154 -1.07 -2.25 -1.29
C ALA A 154 0.26 -2.84 -0.76
N LEU A 155 1.22 -1.97 -0.42
CA LEU A 155 2.51 -2.39 0.17
C LEU A 155 2.31 -3.00 1.57
N GLU A 156 1.41 -2.46 2.39
CA GLU A 156 1.09 -3.02 3.70
C GLU A 156 0.51 -4.44 3.61
N ILE A 157 -0.41 -4.67 2.66
CA ILE A 157 -0.95 -6.01 2.39
C ILE A 157 0.17 -6.98 1.98
N LYS A 158 1.06 -6.53 1.08
CA LYS A 158 2.20 -7.33 0.64
C LYS A 158 3.16 -7.66 1.80
N LEU A 159 3.41 -6.70 2.68
CA LEU A 159 4.21 -6.91 3.89
C LEU A 159 3.57 -7.93 4.84
N GLN A 160 2.24 -7.89 5.02
CA GLN A 160 1.54 -8.89 5.82
C GLN A 160 1.64 -10.29 5.23
N GLN A 161 1.54 -10.43 3.90
CA GLN A 161 1.73 -11.70 3.22
C GLN A 161 3.15 -12.25 3.42
N LEU A 162 4.18 -11.40 3.27
CA LEU A 162 5.57 -11.79 3.49
C LEU A 162 5.80 -12.26 4.94
N ARG A 163 5.27 -11.55 5.93
CA ARG A 163 5.34 -11.96 7.35
C ARG A 163 4.69 -13.31 7.61
N ARG A 164 3.57 -13.62 6.93
CA ARG A 164 2.93 -14.94 7.03
C ARG A 164 3.84 -16.03 6.46
N SER A 165 4.39 -15.83 5.27
CA SER A 165 5.33 -16.79 4.67
C SER A 165 6.59 -16.99 5.50
N GLU A 166 7.11 -15.93 6.14
CA GLU A 166 8.27 -16.02 7.04
C GLU A 166 7.96 -16.91 8.25
N ASN A 167 6.78 -16.77 8.84
CA ASN A 167 6.37 -17.59 9.98
C ASN A 167 6.16 -19.06 9.59
N GLU A 168 5.59 -19.33 8.41
CA GLU A 168 5.46 -20.69 7.87
C GLU A 168 6.83 -21.34 7.68
N LEU A 169 7.80 -20.61 7.13
CA LEU A 169 9.18 -21.08 6.98
C LEU A 169 9.86 -21.36 8.32
N LYS A 170 9.65 -20.51 9.34
CA LYS A 170 10.17 -20.75 10.70
C LYS A 170 9.63 -22.07 11.28
N VAL A 171 8.33 -22.32 11.16
CA VAL A 171 7.72 -23.58 11.64
C VAL A 171 8.29 -24.80 10.92
N VAL A 172 8.55 -24.70 9.61
CA VAL A 172 9.19 -25.79 8.85
C VAL A 172 10.63 -26.00 9.31
N LEU A 173 11.38 -24.92 9.54
CA LEU A 173 12.76 -24.98 10.01
C LEU A 173 12.85 -25.64 11.39
N ASP A 174 12.01 -25.24 12.34
CA ASP A 174 11.99 -25.82 13.70
C ASP A 174 11.72 -27.32 13.66
N LYS A 175 10.75 -27.77 12.83
CA LYS A 175 10.48 -29.20 12.64
C LYS A 175 11.68 -29.96 12.08
N GLN A 176 12.45 -29.34 11.19
CA GLN A 176 13.64 -29.97 10.61
C GLN A 176 14.78 -30.04 11.61
N ILE A 177 14.94 -29.01 12.46
CA ILE A 177 15.89 -29.02 13.58
C ILE A 177 15.56 -30.18 14.52
N ASP A 178 14.31 -30.31 14.98
CA ASP A 178 13.86 -31.40 15.86
C ASP A 178 14.17 -32.78 15.26
N LYS A 179 13.94 -32.95 13.95
CA LYS A 179 14.21 -34.21 13.24
C LYS A 179 15.71 -34.52 13.19
N ASN A 180 16.53 -33.51 12.96
CA ASN A 180 17.99 -33.65 12.91
C ASN A 180 18.55 -33.97 14.29
N GLU A 181 18.07 -33.32 15.35
CA GLU A 181 18.47 -33.62 16.74
C GLU A 181 18.13 -35.06 17.13
N LYS A 182 16.91 -35.54 16.82
CA LYS A 182 16.52 -36.94 17.03
C LYS A 182 17.44 -37.91 16.30
N SER A 183 17.79 -37.61 15.05
CA SER A 183 18.69 -38.44 14.25
C SER A 183 20.11 -38.45 14.81
N SER A 184 20.60 -37.31 15.27
CA SER A 184 21.91 -37.18 15.93
C SER A 184 21.98 -37.99 17.23
N ASN A 185 20.94 -37.89 18.07
CA ASN A 185 20.84 -38.66 19.31
C ASN A 185 20.81 -40.17 19.04
N LEU A 186 20.05 -40.61 18.03
CA LEU A 186 19.99 -42.02 17.64
C LEU A 186 21.37 -42.53 17.19
N LEU A 187 22.08 -41.75 16.37
CA LEU A 187 23.43 -42.08 15.92
C LEU A 187 24.41 -42.19 17.09
N GLN A 188 24.29 -41.31 18.09
CA GLN A 188 25.13 -41.35 19.28
C GLN A 188 24.88 -42.62 20.09
N VAL A 189 23.63 -43.03 20.29
CA VAL A 189 23.27 -44.28 20.97
C VAL A 189 23.86 -45.49 20.23
N GLU A 190 23.75 -45.51 18.90
CA GLU A 190 24.28 -46.60 18.09
C GLU A 190 25.80 -46.70 18.16
N LYS A 191 26.51 -45.55 18.12
CA LYS A 191 27.97 -45.49 18.32
C LYS A 191 28.38 -46.07 19.66
N THR A 192 27.70 -45.67 20.75
CA THR A 192 28.00 -46.20 22.09
C THR A 192 27.79 -47.72 22.15
N LYS A 193 26.76 -48.24 21.48
CA LYS A 193 26.52 -49.69 21.41
C LYS A 193 27.63 -50.44 20.69
N TYR A 194 28.15 -49.90 19.58
CA TYR A 194 29.27 -50.54 18.88
C TYR A 194 30.55 -50.49 19.71
N GLN A 195 30.81 -49.38 20.41
CA GLN A 195 31.96 -49.27 21.32
C GLN A 195 31.91 -50.29 22.45
N THR A 196 30.76 -50.47 23.11
CA THR A 196 30.64 -51.47 24.19
C THR A 196 30.77 -52.90 23.67
N LEU A 197 30.24 -53.20 22.48
CA LEU A 197 30.44 -54.49 21.83
C LEU A 197 31.93 -54.74 21.52
N GLU A 198 32.63 -53.74 20.99
CA GLU A 198 34.06 -53.84 20.68
C GLU A 198 34.89 -54.06 21.95
N GLU A 199 34.57 -53.37 23.05
CA GLU A 199 35.19 -53.62 24.36
C GLU A 199 34.92 -55.04 24.89
N MET A 200 33.71 -55.57 24.70
CA MET A 200 33.38 -56.95 25.06
C MET A 200 34.17 -57.94 24.21
N TYR A 201 34.20 -57.78 22.89
CA TYR A 201 34.95 -58.64 21.98
C TYR A 201 36.46 -58.62 22.29
N ASN A 202 37.01 -57.46 22.58
CA ASN A 202 38.44 -57.33 22.94
C ASN A 202 38.78 -58.00 24.29
N LYS A 203 37.79 -58.23 25.17
CA LYS A 203 37.95 -58.98 26.41
C LYS A 203 37.75 -60.49 26.26
N LEU A 204 37.17 -60.96 25.14
CA LEU A 204 37.07 -62.39 24.87
C LEU A 204 38.47 -62.94 24.59
N GLU A 205 38.98 -63.73 25.53
CA GLU A 205 40.18 -64.51 25.32
C GLU A 205 39.82 -65.92 24.86
N PHE A 206 40.49 -66.37 23.80
CA PHE A 206 40.31 -67.71 23.27
C PHE A 206 41.55 -68.55 23.57
N GLU A 207 41.33 -69.77 24.02
CA GLU A 207 42.42 -70.70 24.34
C GLU A 207 43.06 -71.26 23.07
N VAL A 208 44.38 -71.44 23.11
CA VAL A 208 45.11 -72.07 22.01
C VAL A 208 44.61 -73.51 21.81
N GLY A 209 44.30 -73.86 20.57
CA GLY A 209 43.74 -75.15 20.19
C GLY A 209 42.21 -75.20 20.10
N THR A 210 41.49 -74.14 20.48
CA THR A 210 40.04 -74.05 20.24
C THR A 210 39.71 -73.85 18.76
N SER A 211 38.62 -74.46 18.31
CA SER A 211 38.05 -74.23 16.98
C SER A 211 37.09 -73.03 17.04
N VAL A 212 37.31 -72.07 16.16
CA VAL A 212 36.55 -70.81 16.04
C VAL A 212 36.11 -70.59 14.61
N GLU A 213 35.19 -69.66 14.38
CA GLU A 213 34.95 -69.11 13.05
C GLU A 213 35.82 -67.86 12.85
N ALA A 214 36.61 -67.84 11.79
CA ALA A 214 37.47 -66.72 11.44
C ALA A 214 37.07 -66.16 10.07
N PHE A 215 37.02 -64.83 9.99
CA PHE A 215 36.71 -64.14 8.75
C PHE A 215 37.90 -64.17 7.79
N TRP A 216 37.68 -64.59 6.56
CA TRP A 216 38.68 -64.59 5.50
C TRP A 216 38.42 -63.41 4.55
N TYR A 217 39.31 -62.41 4.59
CA TYR A 217 39.15 -61.16 3.84
C TYR A 217 39.03 -61.32 2.32
N PRO A 218 39.80 -62.19 1.64
CA PRO A 218 39.72 -62.34 0.19
C PRO A 218 38.31 -62.66 -0.33
N ASP A 219 37.59 -63.55 0.36
CA ASP A 219 36.28 -64.03 -0.09
C ASP A 219 35.12 -63.49 0.76
N LYS A 220 35.43 -62.69 1.78
CA LYS A 220 34.49 -62.08 2.74
C LYS A 220 33.55 -63.09 3.41
N CYS A 221 34.06 -64.29 3.70
CA CYS A 221 33.30 -65.38 4.31
C CYS A 221 33.92 -65.81 5.65
N TRP A 222 33.09 -66.39 6.52
CA TRP A 222 33.52 -66.98 7.79
C TRP A 222 33.81 -68.46 7.59
N TYR A 223 34.94 -68.93 8.11
CA TYR A 223 35.37 -70.32 7.99
C TYR A 223 35.77 -70.87 9.34
N THR A 224 35.57 -72.17 9.55
CA THR A 224 36.09 -72.85 10.72
C THR A 224 37.62 -72.86 10.68
N ALA A 225 38.25 -72.43 11.76
CA ALA A 225 39.69 -72.36 11.92
C ALA A 225 40.07 -72.78 13.35
N LYS A 226 41.28 -73.29 13.52
CA LYS A 226 41.82 -73.66 14.83
C LYS A 226 42.85 -72.62 15.28
N ILE A 227 42.73 -72.13 16.51
CA ILE A 227 43.67 -71.16 17.07
C ILE A 227 45.01 -71.84 17.31
N LEU A 228 46.08 -71.29 16.74
CA LEU A 228 47.44 -71.79 16.86
C LEU A 228 48.21 -71.09 17.98
N MET A 229 48.09 -69.77 18.06
CA MET A 229 48.74 -68.98 19.09
C MET A 229 48.12 -67.59 19.24
N LYS A 230 48.27 -67.01 20.43
CA LYS A 230 47.95 -65.60 20.71
C LYS A 230 49.14 -64.73 20.28
N THR A 231 48.86 -63.65 19.59
CA THR A 231 49.82 -62.63 19.15
C THR A 231 49.50 -61.30 19.82
N GLY A 232 50.41 -60.32 19.78
CA GLY A 232 50.17 -58.99 20.38
C GLY A 232 49.02 -58.19 19.76
N LYS A 233 48.46 -58.63 18.61
CA LYS A 233 47.36 -57.96 17.90
C LYS A 233 46.11 -58.85 17.70
N GLY A 234 46.09 -60.07 18.25
CA GLY A 234 44.99 -61.02 18.05
C GLY A 234 45.43 -62.48 18.11
N TYR A 235 44.85 -63.33 17.27
CA TYR A 235 45.15 -64.77 17.23
C TYR A 235 45.60 -65.19 15.83
N GLU A 236 46.64 -66.03 15.76
CA GLU A 236 46.99 -66.73 14.54
C GLU A 236 46.17 -68.02 14.46
N VAL A 237 45.55 -68.26 13.32
CA VAL A 237 44.60 -69.35 13.13
C VAL A 237 44.96 -70.19 11.90
N LYS A 238 44.75 -71.50 11.99
CA LYS A 238 44.83 -72.42 10.85
C LYS A 238 43.42 -72.75 10.37
N TYR A 239 43.07 -72.32 9.17
CA TYR A 239 41.81 -72.66 8.54
C TYR A 239 41.73 -74.17 8.26
N ASP A 240 40.54 -74.75 8.44
CA ASP A 240 40.30 -76.15 8.08
C ASP A 240 40.13 -76.27 6.55
N VAL A 241 41.28 -76.38 5.86
CA VAL A 241 41.37 -76.32 4.40
C VAL A 241 40.87 -77.62 3.74
N ASP A 242 40.76 -78.73 4.48
CA ASP A 242 40.33 -80.02 3.91
C ASP A 242 38.81 -80.07 3.61
N LYS A 243 38.06 -79.04 4.00
CA LYS A 243 36.67 -78.79 3.56
C LYS A 243 36.54 -77.80 2.40
N PHE A 244 37.64 -77.22 1.88
CA PHE A 244 37.56 -76.17 0.86
C PHE A 244 37.12 -76.62 -0.55
N VAL A 245 37.03 -77.93 -0.85
CA VAL A 245 36.95 -78.39 -2.26
C VAL A 245 35.68 -79.14 -2.66
N LYS A 246 34.61 -79.24 -1.84
CA LYS A 246 33.37 -79.90 -2.33
C LYS A 246 32.05 -79.17 -2.18
N ASP A 247 31.99 -78.06 -1.48
CA ASP A 247 30.78 -77.25 -1.40
C ASP A 247 31.11 -75.78 -1.72
N LEU A 248 31.49 -75.49 -2.98
CA LEU A 248 31.33 -74.12 -3.47
C LEU A 248 29.82 -73.80 -3.40
N PRO A 249 29.37 -72.92 -2.48
CA PRO A 249 27.99 -72.51 -2.50
C PRO A 249 27.81 -71.62 -3.73
N LEU A 250 26.71 -71.81 -4.47
CA LEU A 250 26.20 -70.96 -5.54
C LEU A 250 25.85 -69.52 -5.06
N LYS A 251 26.74 -68.84 -4.35
CA LYS A 251 26.55 -67.52 -3.75
C LYS A 251 27.64 -66.53 -4.18
N PHE A 252 27.73 -66.31 -5.50
CA PHE A 252 27.90 -64.96 -6.03
C PHE A 252 26.56 -64.22 -6.04
N GLN A 253 25.87 -64.15 -4.89
CA GLN A 253 24.76 -63.22 -4.71
C GLN A 253 25.28 -62.00 -3.96
N TYR A 254 25.30 -60.89 -4.70
CA TYR A 254 25.40 -59.50 -4.24
C TYR A 254 24.54 -59.22 -2.98
N PRO A 255 24.89 -58.18 -2.20
CA PRO A 255 24.51 -58.09 -0.79
C PRO A 255 22.99 -57.96 -0.57
N SER A 256 22.58 -58.64 0.50
CA SER A 256 21.32 -58.56 1.26
C SER A 256 19.99 -58.88 0.54
N LYS A 257 19.50 -60.10 0.82
CA LYS A 257 18.07 -60.43 0.86
C LYS A 257 17.36 -59.60 1.95
N ASN A 258 17.21 -58.30 1.74
CA ASN A 258 16.08 -57.49 2.25
C ASN A 258 16.00 -56.04 1.73
N ARG A 259 16.56 -55.76 0.55
CA ARG A 259 15.95 -54.77 -0.34
C ARG A 259 15.57 -55.51 -1.61
N ALA A 260 14.30 -55.50 -1.95
CA ALA A 260 13.87 -55.94 -3.27
C ALA A 260 14.69 -55.15 -4.29
N LEU A 261 15.56 -55.82 -5.06
CA LEU A 261 16.15 -55.24 -6.25
C LEU A 261 14.97 -54.91 -7.17
N GLN A 262 14.59 -53.64 -7.19
CA GLN A 262 13.51 -53.15 -8.02
C GLN A 262 14.12 -52.64 -9.32
N THR A 263 13.75 -53.29 -10.42
CA THR A 263 14.03 -52.77 -11.75
C THR A 263 13.13 -51.55 -11.97
N VAL A 264 13.73 -50.36 -11.99
CA VAL A 264 13.04 -49.07 -12.15
C VAL A 264 12.70 -48.79 -13.62
N VAL A 265 13.59 -49.17 -14.54
CA VAL A 265 13.39 -49.08 -15.99
C VAL A 265 13.84 -50.39 -16.62
N GLN A 266 12.92 -51.12 -17.29
CA GLN A 266 13.13 -52.52 -17.66
C GLN A 266 14.01 -52.74 -18.90
N THR A 267 13.81 -51.99 -19.99
CA THR A 267 14.52 -52.24 -21.26
C THR A 267 14.59 -51.00 -22.15
N GLY A 268 15.48 -51.02 -23.15
CA GLY A 268 15.52 -50.03 -24.24
C GLY A 268 16.11 -48.68 -23.86
N VAL A 269 17.00 -48.64 -22.87
CA VAL A 269 17.77 -47.45 -22.49
C VAL A 269 19.25 -47.76 -22.46
N ARG A 270 20.08 -46.83 -22.92
CA ARG A 270 21.54 -46.92 -22.80
C ARG A 270 22.08 -45.77 -21.92
N PRO A 271 21.88 -45.87 -20.60
CA PRO A 271 22.25 -44.80 -19.68
C PRO A 271 23.77 -44.62 -19.64
N ALA A 272 24.26 -43.41 -19.90
CA ALA A 272 25.68 -43.06 -19.76
C ALA A 272 25.97 -42.27 -18.47
N GLY A 273 25.00 -41.48 -18.01
CA GLY A 273 25.04 -40.76 -16.75
C GLY A 273 23.76 -40.96 -15.95
N LEU A 274 23.89 -41.00 -14.63
CA LEU A 274 22.79 -41.18 -13.68
C LEU A 274 22.91 -40.15 -12.55
N SER A 275 21.78 -39.59 -12.11
CA SER A 275 21.69 -38.70 -10.95
C SER A 275 20.37 -38.89 -10.22
N ILE A 276 20.36 -38.66 -8.91
CA ILE A 276 19.21 -38.84 -8.02
C ILE A 276 18.92 -37.54 -7.28
N ASP A 277 17.67 -37.11 -7.32
CA ASP A 277 17.13 -36.06 -6.45
C ASP A 277 16.27 -36.73 -5.38
N SER A 278 16.88 -36.95 -4.21
CA SER A 278 16.22 -37.58 -3.08
C SER A 278 15.22 -36.66 -2.38
N ALA A 279 15.32 -35.34 -2.56
CA ALA A 279 14.38 -34.40 -1.97
C ALA A 279 13.03 -34.43 -2.71
N ASN A 280 13.05 -34.60 -4.04
CA ASN A 280 11.86 -34.65 -4.88
C ASN A 280 11.49 -36.06 -5.37
N ASN A 281 12.17 -37.10 -4.89
CA ASN A 281 11.96 -38.51 -5.28
C ASN A 281 12.05 -38.76 -6.79
N HIS A 282 13.09 -38.21 -7.44
CA HIS A 282 13.32 -38.36 -8.87
C HIS A 282 14.66 -39.02 -9.21
N LEU A 283 14.64 -39.88 -10.23
CA LEU A 283 15.80 -40.46 -10.89
C LEU A 283 15.95 -39.82 -12.28
N TYR A 284 17.15 -39.40 -12.63
CA TYR A 284 17.50 -38.81 -13.92
C TYR A 284 18.57 -39.65 -14.61
N TRP A 285 18.45 -39.82 -15.93
CA TRP A 285 19.48 -40.48 -16.73
C TRP A 285 19.66 -39.83 -18.09
N SER A 286 20.89 -39.88 -18.62
CA SER A 286 21.18 -39.56 -20.02
C SER A 286 21.23 -40.83 -20.85
N ASP A 287 20.41 -40.90 -21.90
CA ASP A 287 20.37 -42.02 -22.85
C ASP A 287 21.19 -41.66 -24.09
N THR A 288 22.24 -42.43 -24.35
CA THR A 288 23.16 -42.18 -25.48
C THR A 288 22.62 -42.65 -26.81
N ASP A 289 21.81 -43.71 -26.84
CA ASP A 289 21.21 -44.19 -28.09
C ASP A 289 20.06 -43.26 -28.51
N LYS A 290 19.31 -42.74 -27.54
CA LYS A 290 18.18 -41.82 -27.79
C LYS A 290 18.56 -40.35 -27.80
N GLN A 291 19.77 -40.00 -27.37
CA GLN A 291 20.23 -38.61 -27.24
C GLN A 291 19.28 -37.77 -26.36
N THR A 292 18.83 -38.35 -25.24
CA THR A 292 17.87 -37.68 -24.32
C THR A 292 18.38 -37.60 -22.91
N VAL A 293 17.91 -36.61 -22.15
CA VAL A 293 17.88 -36.69 -20.69
C VAL A 293 16.45 -36.98 -20.27
N SER A 294 16.27 -38.07 -19.51
CA SER A 294 14.97 -38.55 -19.06
C SER A 294 14.90 -38.59 -17.54
N ARG A 295 13.68 -38.55 -17.01
CA ARG A 295 13.40 -38.59 -15.57
C ARG A 295 12.25 -39.54 -15.27
N CYS A 296 12.31 -40.23 -14.15
CA CYS A 296 11.18 -40.92 -13.54
C CYS A 296 11.13 -40.69 -12.03
N ASN A 297 10.07 -41.14 -11.38
CA ASN A 297 10.02 -41.29 -9.94
C ASN A 297 10.95 -42.43 -9.48
N LEU A 298 11.39 -42.43 -8.22
CA LEU A 298 12.28 -43.48 -7.69
C LEU A 298 11.67 -44.90 -7.73
N ASP A 299 10.35 -45.01 -7.84
CA ASP A 299 9.62 -46.28 -8.02
C ASP A 299 9.53 -46.73 -9.50
N GLY A 300 9.99 -45.93 -10.45
CA GLY A 300 9.98 -46.19 -11.89
C GLY A 300 8.77 -45.64 -12.63
N THR A 301 7.83 -45.00 -11.93
CA THR A 301 6.65 -44.39 -12.55
C THR A 301 6.98 -43.04 -13.20
N HIS A 302 6.09 -42.55 -14.07
CA HIS A 302 6.16 -41.22 -14.69
C HIS A 302 7.45 -40.92 -15.48
N VAL A 303 7.94 -41.90 -16.23
CA VAL A 303 9.03 -41.70 -17.19
C VAL A 303 8.67 -40.57 -18.16
N THR A 304 9.50 -39.52 -18.18
CA THR A 304 9.32 -38.33 -19.03
C THR A 304 10.67 -37.93 -19.62
N VAL A 305 10.70 -37.65 -20.93
CA VAL A 305 11.87 -37.06 -21.58
C VAL A 305 11.88 -35.57 -21.26
N LEU A 306 12.96 -35.09 -20.64
CA LEU A 306 13.12 -33.67 -20.27
C LEU A 306 13.70 -32.86 -21.42
N THR A 307 14.65 -33.44 -22.15
CA THR A 307 15.25 -32.78 -23.31
C THR A 307 15.87 -33.79 -24.27
N THR A 308 16.05 -33.36 -25.52
CA THR A 308 16.84 -34.04 -26.55
C THR A 308 18.10 -33.21 -26.77
N LEU A 309 19.27 -33.81 -26.59
CA LEU A 309 20.56 -33.16 -26.75
C LEU A 309 21.44 -34.03 -27.63
N ALA A 310 21.95 -33.47 -28.72
CA ALA A 310 22.83 -34.19 -29.66
C ALA A 310 24.05 -34.84 -28.97
N THR A 311 24.46 -34.30 -27.81
CA THR A 311 25.50 -34.85 -26.93
C THR A 311 25.11 -34.63 -25.46
N PRO A 312 24.49 -35.61 -24.78
CA PRO A 312 24.05 -35.46 -23.38
C PRO A 312 25.20 -35.76 -22.40
N PHE A 313 26.31 -35.01 -22.51
CA PHE A 313 27.39 -35.01 -21.52
C PHE A 313 27.41 -33.67 -20.78
N CYS A 314 27.65 -33.75 -19.47
CA CYS A 314 28.01 -32.60 -18.63
C CYS A 314 29.53 -32.55 -18.60
N ASP A 315 30.15 -31.63 -19.36
CA ASP A 315 31.55 -31.27 -19.12
C ASP A 315 31.57 -30.38 -17.87
N THR A 316 32.15 -30.92 -16.80
CA THR A 316 32.49 -30.14 -15.60
C THR A 316 33.75 -29.34 -15.89
N THR A 317 33.60 -28.05 -16.20
CA THR A 317 34.67 -27.04 -16.09
C THR A 317 34.29 -26.00 -15.06
#